data_AF-W1V0Q0-F1
#
_entry.id   AF-W1V0Q0-F1
#
_cell.length_a   1.000
_cell.length_b   1.000
_cell.length_c   1.000
_cell.angle_alpha   90.00
_cell.angle_beta   90.00
_cell.angle_gamma   90.00
#
_symmetry.space_group_name_H-M   'P 1'
#
loop_
_entity.id
_entity.type
_entity.pdbx_description
1 polymer ?
#
loop_
_entity_poly.entity_id
_entity_poly.type
_entity_poly.pdbx_seq_one_letter_code
_entity_poly.pdbx_strand_id
1 'polypeptide(L)'
;MYLSGNDYEVALYYLFMLSDNKLTDDEMKLFKNICFRLDKMDSYEAIINYCDSLGRESSFTKLENERIAEQLESYYYSKEIDSKFSKGRLIEIIWNLIGLAKSDSDYSEFEKHMILHLCNSWNINESVYKELLDCSRTMDCIESYRGWVRNTLSADKGLFEEEKLIDDQLTLIQNMVANSAKEFTINA
;
A
#
# COMPACT_ATOMS: atom_id res chain seq x y z
N MET A 1 11.99 20.43 -8.06
CA MET A 1 11.79 19.89 -6.70
C MET A 1 12.79 18.77 -6.50
N TYR A 2 13.31 18.58 -5.29
CA TYR A 2 14.07 17.39 -4.92
C TYR A 2 13.23 16.59 -3.93
N LEU A 3 13.16 15.27 -4.09
CA LEU A 3 12.48 14.40 -3.13
C LEU A 3 13.29 14.31 -1.84
N SER A 4 12.59 14.26 -0.71
CA SER A 4 13.23 14.09 0.60
C SER A 4 12.36 13.27 1.55
N GLY A 5 13.00 12.40 2.33
CA GLY A 5 12.33 11.61 3.36
C GLY A 5 11.13 10.82 2.84
N ASN A 6 9.94 11.04 3.39
CA ASN A 6 8.74 10.34 2.96
C ASN A 6 8.13 10.85 1.64
N ASP A 7 8.72 11.86 0.98
CA ASP A 7 8.34 12.23 -0.40
C ASP A 7 8.60 11.07 -1.37
N TYR A 8 9.66 10.29 -1.12
CA TYR A 8 9.95 9.08 -1.89
C TYR A 8 8.83 8.03 -1.79
N GLU A 9 8.07 8.01 -0.69
CA GLU A 9 6.97 7.07 -0.51
C GLU A 9 5.78 7.45 -1.39
N VAL A 10 5.46 8.75 -1.44
CA VAL A 10 4.42 9.29 -2.33
C VAL A 10 4.81 9.10 -3.80
N ALA A 11 6.08 9.35 -4.15
CA ALA A 11 6.60 9.12 -5.49
C ALA A 11 6.51 7.65 -5.90
N LEU A 12 6.83 6.73 -4.98
CA LEU A 12 6.69 5.30 -5.20
C LEU A 12 5.25 4.91 -5.51
N TYR A 13 4.28 5.33 -4.69
CA TYR A 13 2.87 4.99 -4.93
C TYR A 13 2.37 5.56 -6.26
N TYR A 14 2.77 6.77 -6.61
CA TYR A 14 2.35 7.38 -7.88
C TYR A 14 2.95 6.66 -9.09
N LEU A 15 4.26 6.39 -9.09
CA LEU A 15 4.90 5.63 -10.17
C LEU A 15 4.36 4.22 -10.29
N PHE A 16 3.99 3.59 -9.17
CA PHE A 16 3.38 2.28 -9.17
C PHE A 16 2.03 2.26 -9.93
N MET A 17 1.13 3.21 -9.67
CA MET A 17 -0.14 3.35 -10.41
C MET A 17 0.04 3.70 -11.89
N LEU A 18 1.24 4.10 -12.32
CA LEU A 18 1.56 4.34 -13.73
C LEU A 18 2.14 3.09 -14.42
N SER A 19 2.34 1.99 -13.70
CA SER A 19 3.08 0.82 -14.21
C SER A 19 2.36 0.02 -15.28
N ASP A 20 1.04 -0.03 -15.22
CA ASP A 20 0.18 -0.74 -16.17
C ASP A 20 -0.40 0.20 -17.25
N ASN A 21 -0.03 1.49 -17.21
CA ASN A 21 -0.53 2.61 -18.04
C ASN A 21 -2.03 2.90 -17.90
N LYS A 22 -2.68 2.50 -16.81
CA LYS A 22 -4.09 2.84 -16.54
C LYS A 22 -4.22 3.44 -15.16
N LEU A 23 -4.26 4.77 -15.11
CA LEU A 23 -4.61 5.45 -13.87
C LEU A 23 -6.14 5.57 -13.74
N THR A 24 -6.71 4.88 -12.76
CA THR A 24 -8.16 4.89 -12.49
C THR A 24 -8.55 5.88 -11.38
N ASP A 25 -9.84 6.27 -11.35
CA ASP A 25 -10.37 7.15 -10.31
C ASP A 25 -10.31 6.52 -8.90
N ASP A 26 -10.47 5.20 -8.82
CA ASP A 26 -10.44 4.46 -7.55
C ASP A 26 -9.02 4.37 -6.98
N GLU A 27 -8.01 4.12 -7.82
CA GLU A 27 -6.61 4.20 -7.42
C GLU A 27 -6.22 5.60 -6.95
N MET A 28 -6.61 6.63 -7.70
CA MET A 28 -6.34 8.02 -7.33
C MET A 28 -7.01 8.39 -6.00
N LYS A 29 -8.21 7.88 -5.75
CA LYS A 29 -8.91 8.07 -4.47
C LYS A 29 -8.15 7.39 -3.32
N LEU A 30 -7.70 6.15 -3.50
CA LEU A 30 -6.91 5.44 -2.51
C LEU A 30 -5.55 6.12 -2.27
N PHE A 31 -4.88 6.56 -3.33
CA PHE A 31 -3.63 7.31 -3.27
C PHE A 31 -3.77 8.62 -2.49
N LYS A 32 -4.83 9.41 -2.73
CA LYS A 32 -5.10 10.63 -1.95
C LYS A 32 -5.35 10.33 -0.48
N ASN A 33 -6.05 9.24 -0.17
CA ASN A 33 -6.22 8.80 1.22
C ASN A 33 -4.89 8.41 1.88
N ILE A 34 -3.98 7.76 1.13
CA ILE A 34 -2.63 7.46 1.60
C ILE A 34 -1.85 8.78 1.86
N CYS A 35 -1.90 9.72 0.92
CA CYS A 35 -1.27 11.05 1.07
C CYS A 35 -1.80 11.82 2.28
N PHE A 36 -3.10 11.74 2.55
CA PHE A 36 -3.71 12.30 3.75
C PHE A 36 -3.14 11.68 5.03
N ARG A 37 -3.04 10.34 5.11
CA ARG A 37 -2.45 9.65 6.28
C ARG A 37 -0.96 9.97 6.47
N LEU A 38 -0.27 10.33 5.39
CA LEU A 38 1.14 10.71 5.38
C LEU A 38 1.40 12.18 5.70
N ASP A 39 0.36 12.99 5.88
CA ASP A 39 0.46 14.45 5.99
C ASP A 39 1.15 15.09 4.76
N LYS A 40 0.75 14.64 3.56
CA LYS A 40 1.31 15.04 2.26
C LYS A 40 0.30 15.68 1.31
N MET A 41 -0.89 16.02 1.80
CA MET A 41 -1.93 16.66 0.98
C MET A 41 -1.50 18.02 0.42
N ASP A 42 -0.59 18.73 1.10
CA ASP A 42 -0.10 20.03 0.62
C ASP A 42 1.00 19.91 -0.44
N SER A 43 1.62 18.74 -0.59
CA SER A 43 2.81 18.54 -1.45
C SER A 43 2.67 17.46 -2.51
N TYR A 44 1.63 16.61 -2.47
CA TYR A 44 1.50 15.47 -3.39
C TYR A 44 1.46 15.90 -4.86
N GLU A 45 0.84 17.04 -5.19
CA GLU A 45 0.80 17.56 -6.57
C GLU A 45 2.19 17.92 -7.10
N ALA A 46 3.05 18.48 -6.24
CA ALA A 46 4.43 18.78 -6.62
C ALA A 46 5.25 17.50 -6.86
N ILE A 47 4.97 16.45 -6.08
CA ILE A 47 5.60 15.12 -6.24
C ILE A 47 5.14 14.44 -7.53
N ILE A 48 3.84 14.50 -7.84
CA ILE A 48 3.28 14.01 -9.12
C ILE A 48 3.96 14.71 -10.30
N ASN A 49 4.01 16.05 -10.28
CA ASN A 49 4.65 16.82 -11.35
C ASN A 49 6.13 16.47 -11.51
N TYR A 50 6.83 16.17 -10.41
CA TYR A 50 8.19 15.66 -10.47
C TYR A 50 8.25 14.30 -11.16
N CYS A 51 7.43 13.33 -10.78
CA CYS A 51 7.38 12.00 -11.40
C CYS A 51 7.04 12.06 -12.90
N ASP A 52 6.12 12.95 -13.30
CA ASP A 52 5.76 13.19 -14.69
C ASP A 52 6.92 13.79 -15.50
N SER A 53 7.79 14.58 -14.85
CA SER A 53 8.95 15.19 -15.48
C SER A 53 10.12 14.24 -15.75
N LEU A 54 10.11 13.02 -15.17
CA LEU A 54 11.17 12.01 -15.32
C LEU A 54 11.24 11.37 -16.72
N GLY A 55 10.52 11.91 -17.71
CA GLY A 55 10.57 11.46 -19.09
C GLY A 55 9.56 10.35 -19.41
N ARG A 56 9.78 9.69 -20.56
CA ARG A 56 8.84 8.69 -21.16
C ARG A 56 9.20 7.24 -20.85
N GLU A 57 10.14 7.02 -19.95
CA GLU A 57 10.51 5.67 -19.53
C GLU A 57 9.38 4.99 -18.77
N SER A 58 9.45 3.66 -18.66
CA SER A 58 8.52 2.91 -17.83
C SER A 58 8.63 3.36 -16.37
N SER A 59 7.54 3.23 -15.60
CA SER A 59 7.58 3.62 -14.19
C SER A 59 8.58 2.81 -13.37
N PHE A 60 8.80 1.54 -13.73
CA PHE A 60 9.82 0.70 -13.12
C PHE A 60 11.23 1.26 -13.36
N THR A 61 11.55 1.63 -14.60
CA THR A 61 12.84 2.26 -14.94
C THR A 61 13.03 3.58 -14.21
N LYS A 62 11.98 4.40 -14.08
CA LYS A 62 12.03 5.65 -13.30
C LYS A 62 12.33 5.39 -11.82
N LEU A 63 11.71 4.36 -11.23
CA LEU A 63 11.94 3.94 -9.86
C LEU A 63 13.40 3.53 -9.63
N GLU A 64 13.97 2.74 -10.54
CA GLU A 64 15.37 2.31 -10.49
C GLU A 64 16.34 3.49 -10.68
N ASN A 65 16.10 4.34 -11.68
CA ASN A 65 16.96 5.49 -12.00
C ASN A 65 17.01 6.52 -10.86
N GLU A 66 15.88 6.81 -10.23
CA GLU A 66 15.80 7.69 -9.07
C GLU A 66 16.15 6.99 -7.75
N ARG A 67 16.51 5.69 -7.80
CA ARG A 67 16.91 4.86 -6.65
C ARG A 67 15.90 4.91 -5.50
N ILE A 68 14.60 5.01 -5.83
CA ILE A 68 13.54 5.28 -4.84
C ILE A 68 13.50 4.20 -3.75
N ALA A 69 13.67 2.93 -4.12
CA ALA A 69 13.69 1.82 -3.16
C ALA A 69 14.83 1.97 -2.14
N GLU A 70 16.02 2.33 -2.60
CA GLU A 70 17.21 2.50 -1.74
C GLU A 70 17.08 3.74 -0.85
N GLN A 71 16.53 4.84 -1.38
CA GLN A 71 16.28 6.07 -0.61
C GLN A 71 15.28 5.82 0.52
N LEU A 72 14.21 5.04 0.27
CA LEU A 72 13.23 4.67 1.28
C LEU A 72 13.82 3.76 2.35
N GLU A 73 14.56 2.73 1.94
CA GLU A 73 15.24 1.84 2.88
C GLU A 73 16.21 2.63 3.76
N SER A 74 17.07 3.45 3.16
CA SER A 74 18.02 4.28 3.90
C SER A 74 17.33 5.26 4.84
N TYR A 75 16.24 5.92 4.39
CA TYR A 75 15.48 6.84 5.22
C TYR A 75 14.88 6.14 6.44
N TYR A 76 14.20 5.01 6.25
CA TYR A 76 13.56 4.32 7.36
C TYR A 76 14.56 3.59 8.26
N TYR A 77 15.65 3.07 7.72
CA TYR A 77 16.77 2.52 8.50
C TYR A 77 17.47 3.61 9.34
N SER A 78 17.63 4.82 8.80
CA SER A 78 18.18 5.94 9.59
C SER A 78 17.26 6.34 10.76
N LYS A 79 15.95 6.12 10.62
CA LYS A 79 14.94 6.30 11.67
C LYS A 79 14.83 5.11 12.62
N GLU A 80 15.32 3.92 12.27
CA GLU A 80 15.38 2.74 13.14
C GLU A 80 16.29 2.95 14.36
N ILE A 81 17.33 3.78 14.24
CA ILE A 81 18.19 4.16 15.37
C ILE A 81 17.37 4.84 16.49
N ASP A 82 16.19 5.36 16.15
CA ASP A 82 15.19 5.92 17.07
C ASP A 82 14.07 4.89 17.45
N SER A 83 14.41 3.60 17.55
CA SER A 83 13.70 2.48 18.24
C SER A 83 12.22 2.19 17.96
N LYS A 84 11.51 2.97 17.12
CA LYS A 84 10.05 2.83 16.89
C LYS A 84 9.62 2.66 15.44
N PHE A 85 10.52 2.78 14.47
CA PHE A 85 10.19 2.72 13.04
C PHE A 85 11.16 1.78 12.34
N SER A 86 10.77 0.53 12.10
CA SER A 86 11.59 -0.45 11.38
C SER A 86 11.02 -0.87 10.03
N LYS A 87 11.64 -1.87 9.37
CA LYS A 87 11.07 -2.79 8.36
C LYS A 87 9.54 -2.90 8.35
N GLY A 88 8.87 -2.82 9.51
CA GLY A 88 7.41 -2.66 9.59
C GLY A 88 6.82 -1.57 8.67
N ARG A 89 7.48 -0.40 8.54
CA ARG A 89 7.03 0.64 7.61
C ARG A 89 7.22 0.24 6.14
N LEU A 90 8.29 -0.47 5.81
CA LEU A 90 8.47 -1.01 4.46
C LEU A 90 7.39 -2.05 4.14
N ILE A 91 7.00 -2.87 5.12
CA ILE A 91 5.87 -3.81 5.02
C ILE A 91 4.53 -3.06 4.84
N GLU A 92 4.31 -1.96 5.56
CA GLU A 92 3.14 -1.09 5.36
C GLU A 92 3.10 -0.48 3.94
N ILE A 93 4.27 -0.13 3.38
CA ILE A 93 4.37 0.32 1.98
C ILE A 93 3.92 -0.80 1.04
N ILE A 94 4.43 -2.02 1.21
CA ILE A 94 3.99 -3.18 0.42
C ILE A 94 2.48 -3.41 0.55
N TRP A 95 1.92 -3.30 1.76
CA TRP A 95 0.49 -3.42 2.00
C TRP A 95 -0.32 -2.36 1.23
N ASN A 96 0.11 -1.10 1.26
CA ASN A 96 -0.55 -0.04 0.50
C ASN A 96 -0.48 -0.28 -1.02
N LEU A 97 0.66 -0.79 -1.53
CA LEU A 97 0.81 -1.13 -2.95
C LEU A 97 -0.13 -2.27 -3.37
N ILE A 98 -0.29 -3.30 -2.54
CA ILE A 98 -1.28 -4.37 -2.78
C ILE A 98 -2.70 -3.79 -2.83
N GLY A 99 -3.01 -2.82 -1.96
CA GLY A 99 -4.30 -2.13 -1.98
C GLY A 99 -4.53 -1.34 -3.28
N LEU A 100 -3.50 -0.63 -3.76
CA LEU A 100 -3.55 0.10 -5.03
C LEU A 100 -3.77 -0.84 -6.21
N ALA A 101 -2.99 -1.92 -6.29
CA ALA A 101 -3.03 -2.89 -7.38
C ALA A 101 -4.32 -3.72 -7.50
N LYS A 102 -5.19 -3.60 -6.50
CA LYS A 102 -6.49 -4.28 -6.49
C LYS A 102 -7.65 -3.33 -6.67
N SER A 103 -7.39 -2.02 -6.63
CA SER A 103 -8.45 -1.02 -6.69
C SER A 103 -9.03 -0.85 -8.10
N ASP A 104 -8.30 -1.27 -9.14
CA ASP A 104 -8.70 -1.24 -10.55
C ASP A 104 -9.25 -2.59 -11.08
N SER A 105 -9.55 -3.52 -10.17
CA SER A 105 -10.12 -4.86 -10.42
C SER A 105 -9.18 -5.91 -11.05
N ASP A 106 -7.96 -5.57 -11.49
CA ASP A 106 -7.04 -6.53 -12.12
C ASP A 106 -5.59 -6.33 -11.65
N TYR A 107 -5.17 -7.15 -10.68
CA TYR A 107 -3.79 -7.15 -10.22
C TYR A 107 -2.85 -7.68 -11.30
N SER A 108 -2.17 -6.77 -12.00
CA SER A 108 -1.37 -7.07 -13.18
C SER A 108 -0.04 -7.75 -12.85
N GLU A 109 0.53 -8.48 -13.82
CA GLU A 109 1.86 -9.08 -13.66
C GLU A 109 2.97 -8.02 -13.54
N PHE A 110 2.76 -6.78 -14.06
CA PHE A 110 3.70 -5.68 -13.91
C PHE A 110 3.76 -5.17 -12.46
N GLU A 111 2.61 -4.90 -11.86
CA GLU A 111 2.50 -4.47 -10.46
C GLU A 111 3.06 -5.51 -9.51
N LYS A 112 2.75 -6.79 -9.76
CA LYS A 112 3.31 -7.92 -9.02
C LYS A 112 4.82 -8.00 -9.15
N HIS A 113 5.35 -7.79 -10.35
CA HIS A 113 6.80 -7.75 -10.56
C HIS A 113 7.44 -6.60 -9.78
N MET A 114 6.84 -5.40 -9.78
CA MET A 114 7.32 -4.26 -9.01
C MET A 114 7.33 -4.54 -7.50
N ILE A 115 6.23 -5.08 -6.96
CA ILE A 115 6.15 -5.42 -5.52
C ILE A 115 7.21 -6.46 -5.13
N LEU A 116 7.36 -7.53 -5.92
CA LEU A 116 8.38 -8.56 -5.65
C LEU A 116 9.79 -8.00 -5.75
N HIS A 117 10.06 -7.09 -6.69
CA HIS A 117 11.34 -6.40 -6.77
C HIS A 117 11.62 -5.59 -5.49
N LEU A 118 10.65 -4.82 -5.00
CA LEU A 118 10.78 -4.07 -3.74
C LEU A 118 11.00 -4.99 -2.54
N CYS A 119 10.27 -6.10 -2.44
CA CYS A 119 10.48 -7.08 -1.38
C CYS A 119 11.90 -7.64 -1.39
N ASN A 120 12.44 -7.97 -2.57
CA ASN A 120 13.81 -8.44 -2.70
C ASN A 120 14.83 -7.36 -2.30
N SER A 121 14.64 -6.12 -2.75
CA SER A 121 15.52 -5.00 -2.43
C SER A 121 15.56 -4.69 -0.93
N TRP A 122 14.41 -4.77 -0.24
CA TRP A 122 14.29 -4.51 1.19
C TRP A 122 14.48 -5.74 2.09
N ASN A 123 14.88 -6.87 1.51
CA ASN A 123 15.05 -8.14 2.21
C ASN A 123 13.82 -8.51 3.07
N ILE A 124 12.64 -8.37 2.47
CA ILE A 124 11.34 -8.84 2.99
C ILE A 124 11.09 -10.23 2.42
N ASN A 125 10.87 -11.21 3.30
CA ASN A 125 10.63 -12.59 2.87
C ASN A 125 9.36 -12.68 2.01
N GLU A 126 9.43 -13.43 0.91
CA GLU A 126 8.29 -13.70 0.03
C GLU A 126 7.08 -14.27 0.80
N SER A 127 7.30 -14.99 1.91
CA SER A 127 6.22 -15.46 2.79
C SER A 127 5.37 -14.32 3.34
N VAL A 128 5.99 -13.20 3.72
CA VAL A 128 5.30 -12.00 4.24
C VAL A 128 4.43 -11.40 3.14
N TYR A 129 4.98 -11.26 1.94
CA TYR A 129 4.21 -10.78 0.79
C TYR A 129 2.99 -11.68 0.50
N LYS A 130 3.16 -13.00 0.55
CA LYS A 130 2.06 -13.96 0.39
C LYS A 130 1.00 -13.82 1.49
N GLU A 131 1.42 -13.70 2.75
CA GLU A 131 0.51 -13.47 3.87
C GLU A 131 -0.29 -12.17 3.71
N LEU A 132 0.36 -11.07 3.31
CA LEU A 132 -0.33 -9.82 3.01
C LEU A 132 -1.34 -9.99 1.87
N LEU A 133 -0.97 -10.69 0.80
CA LEU A 133 -1.88 -10.93 -0.31
C LEU A 133 -3.09 -11.77 0.11
N ASP A 134 -2.90 -12.79 0.95
CA ASP A 134 -3.98 -13.63 1.47
C ASP A 134 -4.88 -12.86 2.46
N CYS A 135 -4.30 -11.98 3.29
CA CYS A 135 -5.07 -11.05 4.13
C CYS A 135 -5.95 -10.14 3.25
N SER A 136 -5.38 -9.58 2.19
CA SER A 136 -6.11 -8.72 1.26
C SER A 136 -7.26 -9.47 0.57
N ARG A 137 -7.05 -10.70 0.10
CA ARG A 137 -8.12 -11.55 -0.47
C ARG A 137 -9.22 -11.85 0.54
N THR A 138 -8.86 -12.08 1.79
CA THR A 138 -9.82 -12.34 2.86
C THR A 138 -10.71 -11.11 3.12
N MET A 139 -10.12 -9.91 3.08
CA MET A 139 -10.88 -8.66 3.18
C MET A 139 -11.88 -8.50 2.03
N ASP A 140 -11.50 -8.81 0.78
CA ASP A 140 -12.45 -8.75 -0.36
C ASP A 140 -13.64 -9.71 -0.18
N CYS A 141 -13.39 -10.92 0.31
CA CYS A 141 -14.44 -11.89 0.60
C CYS A 141 -15.42 -11.35 1.66
N ILE A 142 -14.91 -10.69 2.70
CA ILE A 142 -15.71 -10.08 3.76
C ILE A 142 -16.51 -8.88 3.21
N GLU A 143 -15.92 -8.04 2.37
CA GLU A 143 -16.64 -6.92 1.73
C GLU A 143 -17.71 -7.42 0.75
N SER A 144 -17.45 -8.52 0.03
CA SER A 144 -18.45 -9.19 -0.81
C SER A 144 -19.61 -9.71 0.04
N TYR A 145 -19.31 -10.30 1.20
CA TYR A 145 -20.34 -10.70 2.18
C TYR A 145 -21.13 -9.49 2.69
N ARG A 146 -20.48 -8.37 3.00
CA ARG A 146 -21.15 -7.11 3.36
C ARG A 146 -22.13 -6.66 2.28
N GLY A 147 -21.70 -6.70 1.01
CA GLY A 147 -22.56 -6.39 -0.13
C GLY A 147 -23.79 -7.29 -0.20
N TRP A 148 -23.62 -8.60 0.01
CA TRP A 148 -24.72 -9.56 0.07
C TRP A 148 -25.68 -9.29 1.24
N VAL A 149 -25.16 -9.02 2.44
CA VAL A 149 -25.94 -8.69 3.65
C VAL A 149 -26.83 -7.48 3.40
N ARG A 150 -26.27 -6.39 2.86
CA ARG A 150 -27.00 -5.15 2.54
C ARG A 150 -28.11 -5.35 1.50
N ASN A 151 -27.93 -6.28 0.58
CA ASN A 151 -28.92 -6.58 -0.47
C ASN A 151 -30.01 -7.56 0.00
N THR A 152 -29.72 -8.36 1.02
CA THR A 152 -30.61 -9.45 1.46
C THR A 152 -31.43 -9.07 2.68
N LEU A 153 -30.84 -8.35 3.64
CA LEU A 153 -31.52 -7.92 4.85
C LEU A 153 -32.15 -6.55 4.64
N SER A 154 -33.39 -6.39 5.11
CA SER A 154 -34.01 -5.08 5.28
C SER A 154 -33.26 -4.28 6.35
N ALA A 155 -33.50 -2.96 6.43
CA ALA A 155 -32.93 -2.06 7.45
C ALA A 155 -33.49 -2.32 8.86
N ASP A 156 -33.41 -3.57 9.30
CA ASP A 156 -33.79 -4.07 10.61
C ASP A 156 -32.57 -4.22 11.51
N LYS A 157 -32.82 -4.67 12.74
CA LYS A 157 -31.81 -4.88 13.76
C LYS A 157 -30.76 -5.93 13.36
N GLY A 158 -31.12 -6.91 12.52
CA GLY A 158 -30.21 -7.95 12.02
C GLY A 158 -29.16 -7.39 11.07
N LEU A 159 -29.52 -6.43 10.21
CA LEU A 159 -28.54 -5.74 9.34
C LEU A 159 -27.44 -5.06 10.16
N PHE A 160 -27.82 -4.33 11.21
CA PHE A 160 -26.85 -3.61 12.05
C PHE A 160 -25.91 -4.55 12.82
N GLU A 161 -26.44 -5.68 13.33
CA GLU A 161 -25.64 -6.68 14.05
C GLU A 161 -24.63 -7.36 13.12
N GLU A 162 -25.03 -7.71 11.88
CA GLU A 162 -24.14 -8.28 10.87
C GLU A 162 -23.08 -7.29 10.38
N GLU A 163 -23.44 -6.03 10.11
CA GLU A 163 -22.46 -5.00 9.73
C GLU A 163 -21.40 -4.79 10.81
N LYS A 164 -21.80 -4.82 12.09
CA LYS A 164 -20.84 -4.73 13.20
C LYS A 164 -19.88 -5.92 13.25
N LEU A 165 -20.37 -7.14 13.04
CA LEU A 165 -19.51 -8.34 12.99
C LEU A 165 -18.50 -8.25 11.84
N ILE A 166 -18.93 -7.73 10.70
CA ILE A 166 -18.06 -7.47 9.55
C ILE A 166 -16.97 -6.44 9.91
N ASP A 167 -17.33 -5.33 10.55
CA ASP A 167 -16.38 -4.30 10.99
C ASP A 167 -15.33 -4.87 11.97
N ASP A 168 -15.77 -5.70 12.91
CA ASP A 168 -14.90 -6.36 13.88
C ASP A 168 -13.91 -7.31 13.15
N GLN A 169 -14.36 -8.08 12.16
CA GLN A 169 -13.49 -8.96 11.37
C GLN A 169 -12.47 -8.21 10.53
N LEU A 170 -12.88 -7.13 9.85
CA LEU A 170 -11.95 -6.29 9.07
C LEU A 170 -10.90 -5.66 9.98
N THR A 171 -11.30 -5.20 11.17
CA THR A 171 -10.39 -4.64 12.18
C THR A 171 -9.39 -5.69 12.65
N LEU A 172 -9.81 -6.94 12.85
CA LEU A 172 -8.90 -8.03 13.22
C LEU A 172 -7.83 -8.30 12.15
N ILE A 173 -8.21 -8.33 10.87
CA ILE A 173 -7.26 -8.54 9.77
C ILE A 173 -6.27 -7.36 9.68
N GLN A 174 -6.75 -6.13 9.81
CA GLN A 174 -5.88 -4.95 9.84
C GLN A 174 -4.89 -5.00 11.01
N ASN A 175 -5.33 -5.46 12.18
CA ASN A 175 -4.47 -5.66 13.34
C ASN A 175 -3.45 -6.79 13.11
N MET A 176 -3.82 -7.87 12.43
CA MET A 176 -2.87 -8.92 12.05
C MET A 176 -1.77 -8.38 11.14
N VAL A 177 -2.12 -7.62 10.09
CA VAL A 177 -1.15 -6.97 9.20
C VAL A 177 -0.21 -6.04 9.98
N ALA A 178 -0.77 -5.21 10.87
CA ALA A 178 0.01 -4.32 11.72
C ALA A 178 0.91 -5.07 12.71
N ASN A 179 0.48 -6.23 13.21
CA ASN A 179 1.27 -7.06 14.11
C ASN A 179 2.39 -7.79 13.37
N SER A 180 2.14 -8.32 12.17
CA SER A 180 3.20 -8.86 11.31
C SER A 180 4.28 -7.80 11.08
N ALA A 181 3.89 -6.56 10.73
CA ALA A 181 4.82 -5.44 10.59
C ALA A 181 5.64 -5.15 11.87
N LYS A 182 5.05 -5.32 13.06
CA LYS A 182 5.73 -5.15 14.36
C LYS A 182 6.61 -6.33 14.75
N GLU A 183 6.25 -7.57 14.45
CA GLU A 183 7.09 -8.73 14.77
C GLU A 183 8.44 -8.69 14.02
N PHE A 184 8.47 -8.09 12.83
CA PHE A 184 9.71 -7.77 12.10
C PHE A 184 10.54 -6.64 12.72
N THR A 185 10.00 -5.86 13.68
CA THR A 185 10.78 -4.90 14.48
C THR A 185 11.54 -5.57 15.63
N ILE A 186 11.12 -6.76 16.07
CA ILE A 186 11.64 -7.43 17.29
C ILE A 186 12.69 -8.50 16.96
N ASN A 187 12.65 -9.06 15.74
CA ASN A 187 13.53 -10.15 15.31
C ASN A 187 14.67 -9.72 14.37
N ALA A 188 15.02 -8.43 14.32
CA ALA A 188 16.12 -7.87 13.51
C ALA A 188 17.34 -7.51 14.38
#